data_AF-A0A3S9NYQ4-F1
#
_entry.id   AF-A0A3S9NYQ4-F1
#
_cell.length_a   1.000
_cell.length_b   1.000
_cell.length_c   1.000
_cell.angle_alpha   90.00
_cell.angle_beta   90.00
_cell.angle_gamma   90.00
#
_symmetry.space_group_name_H-M   'P 1'
#
loop_
_entity.id
_entity.type
_entity.pdbx_description
1 polymer ?
#
loop_
_entity_poly.entity_id
_entity_poly.type
_entity_poly.pdbx_seq_one_letter_code
_entity_poly.pdbx_strand_id
1 'polypeptide(L)'
;MLKISVLITLWVFSTSVSYAQYYDDEELLEDPLVKPRIWSQLKQNPTDEYLWSRYFGKDLFDITPDEYQLYEILKNDLMNQDQGYQQELEQAKIERKIAQQAYTKNDYAAWSENISLNFGQIEVYFTEKFDAMGSEYVPYHELYPEEEYNLTKWVDEHEARLEELEEINMINNGDY
;
A
#
# COMPACT_ATOMS: atom_id res chain seq x y z
N MET A 1 7.83 -19.55 -83.25
CA MET A 1 8.79 -20.63 -82.93
C MET A 1 9.38 -20.38 -81.55
N LEU A 2 9.46 -21.46 -80.77
CA LEU A 2 10.26 -21.75 -79.56
C LEU A 2 10.21 -20.89 -78.27
N LYS A 3 9.93 -21.63 -77.19
CA LYS A 3 10.06 -21.36 -75.74
C LYS A 3 11.53 -21.49 -75.28
N ILE A 4 11.88 -20.92 -74.12
CA ILE A 4 12.81 -21.38 -73.03
C ILE A 4 12.84 -20.24 -71.98
N SER A 5 12.16 -20.33 -70.84
CA SER A 5 12.50 -20.95 -69.53
C SER A 5 13.46 -20.13 -68.62
N VAL A 6 12.84 -19.48 -67.61
CA VAL A 6 13.15 -19.33 -66.16
C VAL A 6 14.61 -19.30 -65.68
N LEU A 7 14.95 -18.30 -64.84
CA LEU A 7 15.71 -18.49 -63.60
C LEU A 7 15.51 -17.33 -62.61
N ILE A 8 15.04 -17.68 -61.41
CA ILE A 8 14.85 -16.84 -60.23
C ILE A 8 16.17 -16.80 -59.45
N THR A 9 16.64 -15.62 -59.04
CA THR A 9 17.53 -15.49 -57.88
C THR A 9 17.19 -14.25 -57.07
N LEU A 10 16.88 -14.51 -55.80
CA LEU A 10 16.46 -13.59 -54.75
C LEU A 10 17.66 -13.42 -53.81
N TRP A 11 18.15 -12.20 -53.57
CA TRP A 11 19.02 -11.90 -52.42
C TRP A 11 18.79 -10.44 -51.99
N VAL A 12 18.02 -10.28 -50.91
CA VAL A 12 17.78 -9.00 -50.23
C VAL A 12 18.95 -8.79 -49.27
N PHE A 13 19.68 -7.69 -49.45
CA PHE A 13 20.74 -7.28 -48.54
C PHE A 13 20.14 -6.89 -47.18
N SER A 14 20.54 -7.63 -46.15
CA SER A 14 20.29 -7.34 -44.74
C SER A 14 21.10 -6.12 -44.31
N THR A 15 20.44 -4.99 -44.07
CA THR A 15 20.99 -3.91 -43.24
C THR A 15 20.50 -4.10 -41.81
N SER A 16 21.35 -4.65 -40.95
CA SER A 16 21.14 -4.62 -39.51
C SER A 16 21.42 -3.20 -39.01
N VAL A 17 20.36 -2.45 -38.72
CA VAL A 17 20.45 -1.18 -37.99
C VAL A 17 20.69 -1.52 -36.52
N SER A 18 21.86 -1.16 -36.00
CA SER A 18 22.15 -1.23 -34.57
C SER A 18 21.37 -0.14 -33.85
N TYR A 19 20.36 -0.52 -33.06
CA TYR A 19 19.77 0.38 -32.07
C TYR A 19 20.43 0.09 -30.72
N ALA A 20 21.34 0.97 -30.31
CA ALA A 20 21.68 1.14 -28.90
C ALA A 20 20.86 2.33 -28.42
N GLN A 21 19.81 2.08 -27.63
CA GLN A 21 19.06 3.15 -26.97
C GLN A 21 19.44 3.17 -25.50
N TYR A 22 19.73 4.39 -25.03
CA TYR A 22 19.92 4.78 -23.65
C TYR A 22 18.66 4.44 -22.85
N TYR A 23 18.80 3.84 -21.67
CA TYR A 23 17.70 3.65 -20.73
C TYR A 23 17.61 4.87 -19.80
N ASP A 24 16.41 5.45 -19.72
CA ASP A 24 15.97 6.49 -18.81
C ASP A 24 15.16 5.80 -17.69
N ASP A 25 15.42 6.13 -16.43
CA ASP A 25 15.04 5.35 -15.23
C ASP A 25 13.56 5.50 -14.78
N GLU A 26 12.63 5.94 -15.64
CA GLU A 26 11.21 6.19 -15.26
C GLU A 26 10.15 5.63 -16.24
N GLU A 27 10.46 4.62 -17.05
CA GLU A 27 9.42 3.97 -17.88
C GLU A 27 8.79 2.77 -17.16
N LEU A 28 7.53 2.93 -16.75
CA LEU A 28 6.56 1.85 -16.54
C LEU A 28 6.81 0.76 -17.58
N LEU A 29 7.27 -0.41 -17.13
CA LEU A 29 7.74 -1.48 -18.02
C LEU A 29 6.64 -1.83 -19.04
N GLU A 30 6.83 -1.30 -20.26
CA GLU A 30 5.94 -1.50 -21.39
C GLU A 30 5.90 -2.99 -21.68
N ASP A 31 4.71 -3.54 -21.89
CA ASP A 31 4.47 -4.95 -22.25
C ASP A 31 5.38 -5.38 -23.43
N PRO A 32 6.55 -6.00 -23.17
CA PRO A 32 7.58 -6.14 -24.20
C PRO A 32 7.20 -7.12 -25.31
N LEU A 33 6.23 -8.00 -25.05
CA LEU A 33 5.73 -8.97 -26.01
C LEU A 33 4.36 -8.59 -26.57
N VAL A 34 3.84 -7.41 -26.22
CA VAL A 34 2.58 -6.84 -26.69
C VAL A 34 1.41 -7.80 -26.50
N LYS A 35 1.33 -8.42 -25.32
CA LYS A 35 0.25 -9.30 -24.87
C LYS A 35 -0.43 -8.73 -23.62
N PRO A 36 -1.19 -7.62 -23.75
CA PRO A 36 -1.58 -6.78 -22.60
C PRO A 36 -2.50 -7.50 -21.63
N ARG A 37 -3.32 -8.43 -22.14
CA ARG A 37 -4.20 -9.25 -21.32
C ARG A 37 -3.43 -10.20 -20.41
N ILE A 38 -2.39 -10.86 -20.91
CA ILE A 38 -1.60 -11.82 -20.11
C ILE A 38 -0.64 -11.04 -19.21
N TRP A 39 -0.07 -9.94 -19.71
CA TRP A 39 0.78 -9.03 -18.92
C TRP A 39 0.06 -8.49 -17.69
N SER A 40 -1.20 -8.04 -17.83
CA SER A 40 -2.02 -7.59 -16.69
C SER A 40 -2.25 -8.67 -15.64
N GLN A 41 -2.33 -9.94 -16.05
CA GLN A 41 -2.46 -11.08 -15.13
C GLN A 41 -1.13 -11.37 -14.43
N LEU A 42 -0.01 -11.26 -15.14
CA LEU A 42 1.32 -11.41 -14.57
C LEU A 42 1.64 -10.32 -13.54
N LYS A 43 1.19 -9.08 -13.74
CA LYS A 43 1.31 -8.01 -12.72
C LYS A 43 0.60 -8.34 -11.41
N GLN A 44 -0.45 -9.17 -11.44
CA GLN A 44 -1.20 -9.59 -10.25
C GLN A 44 -0.62 -10.86 -9.63
N ASN A 45 -0.04 -11.75 -10.44
CA ASN A 45 0.57 -12.99 -9.98
C ASN A 45 1.84 -13.32 -10.79
N PRO A 46 2.98 -12.68 -10.46
CA PRO A 46 4.22 -12.86 -11.22
C PRO A 46 4.91 -14.21 -10.96
N THR A 47 4.36 -15.04 -10.06
CA THR A 47 4.89 -16.37 -9.76
C THR A 47 4.22 -17.49 -10.56
N ASP A 48 3.19 -17.18 -11.35
CA ASP A 48 2.44 -18.17 -12.13
C ASP A 48 3.19 -18.56 -13.42
N GLU A 49 3.89 -19.69 -13.37
CA GLU A 49 4.66 -20.25 -14.49
C GLU A 49 3.79 -20.58 -15.71
N TYR A 50 2.50 -20.88 -15.52
CA TYR A 50 1.58 -21.13 -16.63
C TYR A 50 1.22 -19.83 -17.35
N LEU A 51 1.03 -18.73 -16.63
CA LEU A 51 0.88 -17.40 -17.23
C LEU A 51 2.14 -16.98 -17.99
N TRP A 52 3.33 -17.25 -17.46
CA TRP A 52 4.59 -16.99 -18.15
C TRP A 52 4.74 -17.82 -19.43
N SER A 53 4.46 -19.12 -19.38
CA SER A 53 4.48 -19.99 -20.57
C SER A 53 3.55 -19.46 -21.66
N ARG A 54 2.36 -18.96 -21.27
CA ARG A 54 1.42 -18.33 -22.19
C ARG A 54 1.89 -16.98 -22.72
N TYR A 55 2.58 -16.21 -21.90
CA TYR A 55 3.13 -14.90 -22.26
C TYR A 55 4.26 -15.05 -23.28
N PHE A 56 5.13 -16.05 -23.13
CA PHE A 56 6.14 -16.39 -24.13
C PHE A 56 5.57 -17.22 -25.31
N GLY A 57 4.42 -17.86 -25.12
CA GLY A 57 3.74 -18.66 -26.13
C GLY A 57 4.38 -20.04 -26.37
N LYS A 58 5.21 -20.49 -25.44
CA LYS A 58 5.92 -21.77 -25.44
C LYS A 58 6.23 -22.18 -23.99
N ASP A 59 6.61 -23.44 -23.81
CA ASP A 59 7.05 -23.92 -22.50
C ASP A 59 8.33 -23.17 -22.07
N LEU A 60 8.46 -22.84 -20.78
CA LEU A 60 9.63 -22.14 -20.25
C LEU A 60 10.92 -22.96 -20.36
N PHE A 61 10.84 -24.29 -20.51
CA PHE A 61 11.99 -25.14 -20.82
C PHE A 61 12.42 -25.10 -22.29
N ASP A 62 11.56 -24.57 -23.18
CA ASP A 62 11.76 -24.51 -24.63
C ASP A 62 12.09 -23.08 -25.13
N ILE A 63 12.18 -22.08 -24.24
CA ILE A 63 12.58 -20.72 -24.59
C ILE A 63 14.07 -20.62 -24.93
N THR A 64 14.45 -19.66 -25.76
CA THR A 64 15.87 -19.40 -26.08
C THR A 64 16.61 -18.81 -24.88
N PRO A 65 17.95 -18.84 -24.87
CA PRO A 65 18.73 -18.18 -23.81
C PRO A 65 18.39 -16.68 -23.64
N ASP A 66 18.15 -15.96 -24.73
CA ASP A 66 17.79 -14.54 -24.68
C ASP A 66 16.37 -14.32 -24.13
N GLU A 67 15.43 -15.19 -24.50
CA GLU A 67 14.05 -15.18 -23.95
C GLU A 67 14.06 -15.53 -22.46
N TYR A 68 14.94 -16.44 -22.01
CA TYR A 68 15.12 -16.76 -20.60
C TYR A 68 15.66 -15.58 -19.79
N GLN A 69 16.64 -14.84 -20.33
CA GLN A 69 17.13 -13.63 -19.69
C GLN A 69 16.01 -12.58 -19.55
N LEU A 70 15.22 -12.39 -20.61
CA LEU A 70 14.06 -11.50 -20.56
C LEU A 70 13.03 -11.97 -19.51
N TYR A 71 12.71 -13.25 -19.47
CA TYR A 71 11.82 -13.83 -18.45
C TYR A 71 12.30 -13.51 -17.03
N GLU A 72 13.57 -13.75 -16.72
CA GLU A 72 14.14 -13.49 -15.40
C GLU A 72 14.11 -11.99 -15.04
N ILE A 73 14.45 -11.10 -15.99
CA ILE A 73 14.38 -9.65 -15.77
C ILE A 73 12.94 -9.24 -15.43
N LEU A 74 11.97 -9.63 -16.26
CA LEU A 74 10.57 -9.25 -16.07
C LEU A 74 9.98 -9.85 -14.80
N LYS A 75 10.31 -11.11 -14.49
CA LYS A 75 9.82 -11.77 -13.27
C LYS A 75 10.36 -11.10 -12.03
N ASN A 76 11.66 -10.82 -11.99
CA ASN A 76 12.28 -10.15 -10.85
C ASN A 76 11.73 -8.73 -10.68
N ASP A 77 11.53 -7.99 -11.76
CA ASP A 77 10.95 -6.64 -11.71
C ASP A 77 9.52 -6.65 -11.13
N LEU A 78 8.63 -7.51 -11.66
CA LEU A 78 7.27 -7.63 -11.15
C LEU A 78 7.22 -8.09 -9.69
N MET A 79 8.12 -9.00 -9.28
CA MET A 79 8.21 -9.45 -7.89
C MET A 79 8.72 -8.35 -6.95
N ASN A 80 9.68 -7.55 -7.38
CA ASN A 80 10.21 -6.43 -6.59
C ASN A 80 9.21 -5.27 -6.48
N GLN A 81 8.44 -5.01 -7.53
CA GLN A 81 7.41 -3.97 -7.53
C GLN A 81 6.27 -4.28 -6.55
N ASP A 82 5.79 -5.52 -6.51
CA ASP A 82 4.79 -5.94 -5.52
C ASP A 82 5.38 -5.87 -4.10
N GLN A 83 6.59 -6.38 -3.88
CA GLN A 83 7.23 -6.32 -2.56
C GLN A 83 7.45 -4.89 -2.04
N GLY A 84 7.91 -3.97 -2.89
CA GLY A 84 8.11 -2.56 -2.51
C GLY A 84 6.78 -1.88 -2.13
N TYR A 85 5.73 -2.09 -2.93
CA TYR A 85 4.41 -1.53 -2.65
C TYR A 85 3.79 -2.12 -1.37
N GLN A 86 3.91 -3.44 -1.15
CA GLN A 86 3.42 -4.06 0.09
C GLN A 86 4.21 -3.57 1.32
N GLN A 87 5.53 -3.41 1.21
CA GLN A 87 6.36 -2.87 2.30
C GLN A 87 5.99 -1.44 2.66
N GLU A 88 5.76 -0.58 1.66
CA GLU A 88 5.29 0.80 1.86
C GLU A 88 3.92 0.83 2.55
N LEU A 89 2.99 -0.04 2.13
CA LEU A 89 1.68 -0.16 2.77
C LEU A 89 1.78 -0.62 4.22
N GLU A 90 2.63 -1.61 4.52
CA GLU A 90 2.84 -2.10 5.88
C GLU A 90 3.54 -1.06 6.76
N GLN A 91 4.55 -0.36 6.25
CA GLN A 91 5.19 0.76 6.95
C GLN A 91 4.19 1.88 7.24
N ALA A 92 3.39 2.30 6.26
CA ALA A 92 2.36 3.30 6.46
C ALA A 92 1.29 2.87 7.48
N LYS A 93 0.94 1.58 7.54
CA LYS A 93 0.05 1.04 8.58
C LYS A 93 0.70 1.07 9.96
N ILE A 94 1.99 0.72 10.05
CA ILE A 94 2.75 0.77 11.30
C ILE A 94 2.89 2.22 11.77
N GLU A 95 3.25 3.15 10.90
CA GLU A 95 3.34 4.58 11.22
C GLU A 95 2.01 5.17 11.66
N ARG A 96 0.90 4.82 10.99
CA ARG A 96 -0.45 5.22 11.44
C ARG A 96 -0.78 4.65 12.81
N LYS A 97 -0.47 3.38 13.05
CA LYS A 97 -0.69 2.74 14.36
C LYS A 97 0.19 3.35 15.44
N ILE A 98 1.44 3.68 15.14
CA ILE A 98 2.35 4.37 16.06
C ILE A 98 1.82 5.78 16.34
N ALA A 99 1.39 6.52 15.33
CA ALA A 99 0.81 7.85 15.49
C ALA A 99 -0.48 7.83 16.33
N GLN A 100 -1.29 6.79 16.18
CA GLN A 100 -2.48 6.56 17.01
C GLN A 100 -2.13 6.11 18.43
N GLN A 101 -1.09 5.28 18.60
CA GLN A 101 -0.64 4.81 19.93
C GLN A 101 0.18 5.85 20.72
N ALA A 102 0.62 6.94 20.09
CA ALA A 102 1.58 7.88 20.66
C ALA A 102 0.94 9.06 21.40
N TYR A 103 -0.37 9.08 21.67
CA TYR A 103 -0.97 10.14 22.48
C TYR A 103 -0.75 9.87 23.96
N THR A 104 0.32 10.46 24.47
CA THR A 104 0.73 10.37 25.86
C THR A 104 -0.05 11.36 26.72
N LYS A 105 -0.02 11.18 28.05
CA LYS A 105 -0.52 12.17 29.02
C LYS A 105 0.07 13.57 28.79
N ASN A 106 1.28 13.67 28.22
CA ASN A 106 1.92 14.94 27.90
C ASN A 106 1.28 15.63 26.68
N ASP A 107 0.87 14.87 25.66
CA ASP A 107 0.20 15.42 24.47
C ASP A 107 -1.18 15.94 24.84
N TYR A 108 -1.91 15.17 25.65
CA TYR A 108 -3.18 15.59 26.23
C TYR A 108 -3.05 16.90 27.03
N ALA A 109 -2.05 16.99 27.91
CA ALA A 109 -1.81 18.18 28.72
C ALA A 109 -1.53 19.44 27.87
N ALA A 110 -0.86 19.28 26.73
CA ALA A 110 -0.63 20.39 25.80
C ALA A 110 -1.92 20.80 25.08
N TRP A 111 -2.78 19.84 24.71
CA TRP A 111 -4.05 20.16 24.03
C TRP A 111 -5.06 20.83 24.93
N SER A 112 -5.10 20.46 26.22
CA SER A 112 -6.02 21.03 27.20
C SER A 112 -5.72 22.49 27.55
N GLU A 113 -4.55 23.03 27.17
CA GLU A 113 -4.28 24.48 27.24
C GLU A 113 -5.21 25.30 26.34
N ASN A 114 -5.70 24.71 25.24
CA ASN A 114 -6.67 25.34 24.34
C ASN A 114 -7.70 24.31 23.84
N ILE A 115 -8.64 23.99 24.73
CA ILE A 115 -9.67 22.98 24.50
C ILE A 115 -10.47 23.26 23.22
N SER A 116 -10.91 24.48 22.98
CA SER A 116 -11.71 24.79 21.78
C SER A 116 -10.98 24.52 20.48
N LEU A 117 -9.68 24.81 20.40
CA LEU A 117 -8.89 24.58 19.19
C LEU A 117 -8.59 23.09 18.99
N ASN A 118 -8.35 22.37 20.07
CA ASN A 118 -7.87 20.99 20.04
C ASN A 118 -8.97 19.96 20.36
N PHE A 119 -10.24 20.38 20.42
CA PHE A 119 -11.33 19.57 20.95
C PHE A 119 -11.47 18.21 20.26
N GLY A 120 -11.41 18.18 18.92
CA GLY A 120 -11.49 16.92 18.17
C GLY A 120 -10.36 15.94 18.52
N GLN A 121 -9.17 16.46 18.83
CA GLN A 121 -8.03 15.63 19.23
C GLN A 121 -8.19 15.10 20.67
N ILE A 122 -8.73 15.93 21.56
CA ILE A 122 -9.10 15.55 22.93
C ILE A 122 -10.21 14.49 22.93
N GLU A 123 -11.19 14.60 22.02
CA GLU A 123 -12.27 13.63 21.87
C GLU A 123 -11.79 12.27 21.35
N VAL A 124 -10.85 12.26 20.41
CA VAL A 124 -10.18 11.02 19.97
C VAL A 124 -9.44 10.37 21.14
N TYR A 125 -8.70 11.16 21.94
CA TYR A 125 -8.01 10.65 23.13
C TYR A 125 -8.98 9.96 24.10
N PHE A 126 -10.11 10.59 24.43
CA PHE A 126 -11.09 9.96 25.32
C PHE A 126 -11.69 8.70 24.71
N THR A 127 -12.05 8.72 23.43
CA THR A 127 -12.61 7.55 22.73
C THR A 127 -11.70 6.34 22.88
N GLU A 128 -10.41 6.50 22.58
CA GLU A 128 -9.42 5.42 22.67
C GLU A 128 -9.21 4.93 24.12
N LYS A 129 -9.20 5.85 25.08
CA LYS A 129 -8.99 5.53 26.50
C LYS A 129 -10.17 4.77 27.11
N PHE A 130 -11.40 5.18 26.82
CA PHE A 130 -12.59 4.47 27.27
C PHE A 130 -12.71 3.10 26.60
N ASP A 131 -12.46 3.00 25.29
CA ASP A 131 -12.48 1.71 24.55
C ASP A 131 -11.44 0.72 25.10
N ALA A 132 -10.22 1.19 25.37
CA ALA A 132 -9.17 0.37 25.98
C ALA A 132 -9.55 -0.19 27.37
N MET A 133 -10.47 0.47 28.07
CA MET A 133 -11.00 0.03 29.37
C MET A 133 -12.32 -0.76 29.24
N GLY A 134 -12.76 -1.06 28.02
CA GLY A 134 -14.02 -1.75 27.75
C GLY A 134 -15.25 -0.92 28.11
N SER A 135 -15.13 0.41 28.12
CA SER A 135 -16.19 1.36 28.45
C SER A 135 -16.68 2.04 27.18
N GLU A 136 -18.00 2.09 26.98
CA GLU A 136 -18.58 2.80 25.85
C GLU A 136 -18.39 4.32 26.00
N TYR A 137 -18.04 4.96 24.89
CA TYR A 137 -17.86 6.39 24.78
C TYR A 137 -18.82 6.97 23.74
N VAL A 138 -19.51 8.05 24.09
CA VAL A 138 -20.45 8.75 23.20
C VAL A 138 -19.83 10.09 22.82
N PRO A 139 -19.58 10.36 21.53
CA PRO A 139 -19.04 11.62 21.06
C PRO A 139 -19.92 12.83 21.44
N TYR A 140 -19.29 13.97 21.65
CA TYR A 140 -19.92 15.23 22.02
C TYR A 140 -21.05 15.62 21.06
N HIS A 141 -20.81 15.53 19.76
CA HIS A 141 -21.76 15.94 18.72
C HIS A 141 -23.00 15.03 18.66
N GLU A 142 -22.94 13.81 19.19
CA GLU A 142 -24.11 12.94 19.30
C GLU A 142 -25.03 13.36 20.46
N LEU A 143 -24.47 13.87 21.56
CA LEU A 143 -25.23 14.34 22.72
C LEU A 143 -25.68 15.79 22.58
N TYR A 144 -24.85 16.63 21.96
CA TYR A 144 -25.02 18.07 21.85
C TYR A 144 -24.87 18.52 20.38
N PRO A 145 -25.81 18.13 19.50
CA PRO A 145 -25.72 18.43 18.06
C PRO A 145 -25.79 19.93 17.73
N GLU A 146 -26.33 20.74 18.64
CA GLU A 146 -26.39 22.21 18.51
C GLU A 146 -25.16 22.91 19.13
N GLU A 147 -24.17 22.15 19.61
CA GLU A 147 -22.91 22.63 20.19
C GLU A 147 -23.08 23.57 21.41
N GLU A 148 -24.22 23.52 22.09
CA GLU A 148 -24.55 24.44 23.19
C GLU A 148 -23.84 24.12 24.52
N TYR A 149 -23.27 22.92 24.65
CA TYR A 149 -22.63 22.49 25.89
C TYR A 149 -21.18 23.00 25.99
N ASN A 150 -20.74 23.34 27.20
CA ASN A 150 -19.42 23.93 27.37
C ASN A 150 -18.33 22.86 27.18
N LEU A 151 -17.48 23.02 26.16
CA LEU A 151 -16.42 22.06 25.83
C LEU A 151 -15.45 21.83 27.00
N THR A 152 -15.08 22.86 27.76
CA THR A 152 -14.21 22.70 28.94
C THR A 152 -14.88 21.82 29.99
N LYS A 153 -16.14 22.10 30.33
CA LYS A 153 -16.90 21.30 31.29
C LYS A 153 -17.05 19.85 30.85
N TRP A 154 -17.27 19.62 29.55
CA TRP A 154 -17.31 18.28 29.00
C TRP A 154 -15.98 17.56 29.13
N VAL A 155 -14.86 18.26 28.88
CA VAL A 155 -13.52 17.67 29.01
C VAL A 155 -13.25 17.29 30.46
N ASP A 156 -13.50 18.20 31.41
CA ASP A 156 -13.30 17.97 32.85
C ASP A 156 -14.12 16.74 33.35
N GLU A 157 -15.36 16.60 32.89
CA GLU A 157 -16.23 15.47 33.25
C GLU A 157 -15.70 14.14 32.73
N HIS A 158 -15.14 14.12 31.52
CA HIS A 158 -14.58 12.91 30.92
C HIS A 158 -13.20 12.56 31.49
N GLU A 159 -12.40 13.56 31.90
CA GLU A 159 -11.18 13.32 32.69
C GLU A 159 -11.51 12.62 34.01
N ALA A 160 -12.45 13.17 34.79
CA ALA A 160 -12.84 12.61 36.07
C ALA A 160 -13.37 11.17 35.94
N ARG A 161 -14.21 10.92 34.92
CA ARG A 161 -14.71 9.58 34.62
C ARG A 161 -13.59 8.62 34.22
N LEU A 162 -12.61 9.10 33.45
CA LEU A 162 -11.48 8.28 33.04
C LEU A 162 -10.59 7.91 34.24
N GLU A 163 -10.32 8.87 35.13
CA GLU A 163 -9.57 8.64 36.37
C GLU A 163 -10.25 7.58 37.27
N GLU A 164 -11.57 7.66 37.44
CA GLU A 164 -12.33 6.66 38.20
C GLU A 164 -12.23 5.26 37.58
N LEU A 165 -12.30 5.14 36.26
CA LEU A 165 -12.15 3.86 35.56
C LEU A 165 -10.72 3.29 35.68
N GLU A 166 -9.70 4.15 35.59
CA GLU A 166 -8.31 3.76 35.80
C GLU A 166 -8.11 3.21 37.21
N GLU A 167 -8.63 3.91 38.23
CA GLU A 167 -8.58 3.46 39.61
C GLU A 167 -9.23 2.08 39.75
N ILE A 168 -10.49 1.93 39.32
CA ILE A 168 -11.23 0.65 39.37
C ILE A 168 -10.46 -0.48 38.69
N ASN A 169 -9.85 -0.21 37.52
CA ASN A 169 -9.08 -1.21 36.78
C ASN A 169 -7.81 -1.63 37.56
N MET A 170 -7.10 -0.67 38.17
CA MET A 170 -5.97 -0.98 39.05
C MET A 170 -6.40 -1.82 40.26
N ILE A 171 -7.57 -1.52 40.86
CA ILE A 171 -8.12 -2.32 41.96
C ILE A 171 -8.31 -3.78 41.54
N ASN A 172 -8.92 -3.98 40.38
CA ASN A 172 -9.29 -5.30 39.88
C ASN A 172 -8.07 -6.14 39.46
N ASN A 173 -6.99 -5.50 39.02
CA ASN A 173 -5.77 -6.17 38.59
C ASN A 173 -4.76 -6.40 39.73
N GLY A 174 -5.00 -5.83 40.93
CA GLY A 174 -4.14 -6.01 42.10
C GLY A 174 -2.85 -5.20 42.06
N ASP A 175 -2.78 -4.17 41.21
CA ASP A 175 -1.63 -3.28 41.02
C ASP A 175 -1.70 -2.06 41.95
N TYR A 176 -1.62 -2.31 43.27
CA TYR A 176 -1.57 -1.27 44.31
C TYR A 176 -0.17 -1.03 44.88
#